data_AF-A0A1C0SVI7-F1
#
_entry.id   AF-A0A1C0SVI7-F1
#
_cell.length_a   1.000
_cell.length_b   1.000
_cell.length_c   1.000
_cell.angle_alpha   90.00
_cell.angle_beta   90.00
_cell.angle_gamma   90.00
#
_symmetry.space_group_name_H-M   'P 1'
#
loop_
_entity.id
_entity.type
_entity.pdbx_description
1 polymer ?
#
loop_
_entity_poly.entity_id
_entity_poly.type
_entity_poly.pdbx_seq_one_letter_code
_entity_poly.pdbx_strand_id
1 'polypeptide(L)'
;MISSLAVALPHVCWLIAYPLAGWAGATAGFPIAAAAMLAATRPWPAHDPEEIEHIYDDLAEDHPHIAGAARIDNGHKHAHVFVIDSHHPEWPAER
;
A
#
# COMPACT_ATOMS: atom_id res chain seq x y z
N MET A 1 2.93 16.14 -1.50
CA MET A 1 2.44 15.95 -2.89
C MET A 1 2.30 14.47 -3.10
N ILE A 2 1.09 13.97 -3.36
CA ILE A 2 0.85 12.55 -3.59
C ILE A 2 1.37 12.23 -5.01
N SER A 3 2.27 11.27 -5.14
CA SER A 3 2.83 10.88 -6.44
C SER A 3 1.74 10.35 -7.37
N SER A 4 1.65 10.83 -8.62
CA SER A 4 0.62 10.43 -9.60
C SER A 4 0.54 8.91 -9.82
N LEU A 5 1.63 8.19 -9.54
CA LEU A 5 1.73 6.74 -9.62
C LEU A 5 0.80 6.03 -8.63
N ALA A 6 0.70 6.53 -7.39
CA ALA A 6 -0.13 5.94 -6.35
C ALA A 6 -1.62 6.01 -6.69
N VAL A 7 -2.05 7.06 -7.41
CA VAL A 7 -3.43 7.19 -7.89
C VAL A 7 -3.67 6.28 -9.10
N ALA A 8 -2.70 6.16 -10.03
CA ALA A 8 -2.88 5.41 -11.27
C ALA A 8 -2.85 3.89 -11.10
N LEU A 9 -2.01 3.36 -10.20
CA LEU A 9 -1.81 1.93 -10.02
C LEU A 9 -3.11 1.13 -9.73
N PRO A 10 -3.94 1.49 -8.74
CA PRO A 10 -5.19 0.76 -8.48
C PRO A 10 -6.18 0.82 -9.66
N HIS A 11 -6.20 1.93 -10.40
CA HIS A 11 -7.07 2.08 -11.58
C HIS A 11 -6.64 1.12 -12.70
N VAL A 12 -5.33 0.97 -12.94
CA VAL A 12 -4.82 0.02 -13.93
C VAL A 12 -5.11 -1.42 -13.52
N CYS A 13 -4.97 -1.76 -12.23
CA CYS A 13 -5.31 -3.08 -11.73
C CYS A 13 -6.78 -3.44 -11.98
N TRP A 14 -7.71 -2.50 -11.79
CA TRP A 14 -9.14 -2.72 -12.06
C TRP A 14 -9.45 -2.95 -13.54
N LEU A 15 -8.77 -2.21 -14.43
CA LEU A 15 -8.91 -2.38 -15.88
C LEU A 15 -8.51 -3.78 -16.37
N ILE A 16 -7.62 -4.45 -15.66
CA ILE A 16 -7.18 -5.83 -15.98
C ILE A 16 -8.09 -6.86 -15.30
N ALA A 17 -8.44 -6.64 -14.04
CA ALA A 17 -9.20 -7.61 -13.24
C ALA A 17 -10.61 -7.85 -13.81
N TYR A 18 -11.33 -6.82 -14.25
CA TYR A 18 -12.70 -6.98 -14.73
C TYR A 18 -12.82 -7.80 -16.02
N PRO A 19 -12.04 -7.54 -17.09
CA PRO A 19 -12.04 -8.39 -18.27
C PRO A 19 -11.65 -9.84 -17.96
N LEU A 20 -10.65 -10.05 -17.09
CA LEU A 20 -10.22 -11.40 -16.70
C LEU A 20 -11.32 -12.15 -15.95
N ALA A 21 -12.03 -11.51 -15.03
CA ALA A 21 -13.14 -12.13 -14.31
C ALA A 21 -14.29 -12.52 -15.26
N GLY A 22 -14.65 -11.62 -16.20
CA GLY A 22 -15.66 -11.91 -17.22
C GLY A 22 -15.24 -13.05 -18.15
N TRP A 23 -13.99 -13.02 -18.62
CA TRP A 23 -13.43 -14.07 -19.47
C TRP A 23 -13.37 -15.42 -18.76
N ALA A 24 -12.91 -15.47 -17.51
CA ALA A 24 -12.86 -16.69 -16.72
C ALA A 24 -14.27 -17.25 -16.46
N GLY A 25 -15.25 -16.39 -16.16
CA GLY A 25 -16.65 -16.80 -16.02
C GLY A 25 -17.22 -17.40 -17.31
N ALA A 26 -16.90 -16.83 -18.47
CA ALA A 26 -17.37 -17.29 -19.77
C ALA A 26 -16.68 -18.57 -20.28
N THR A 27 -15.40 -18.77 -19.95
CA THR A 27 -14.57 -19.86 -20.51
C THR A 27 -14.39 -21.05 -19.56
N ALA A 28 -14.21 -20.78 -18.27
CA ALA A 28 -13.96 -21.79 -17.24
C ALA A 28 -15.22 -22.06 -16.38
N GLY A 29 -16.24 -21.21 -16.48
CA GLY A 29 -17.49 -21.32 -15.74
C GLY A 29 -17.45 -20.67 -14.35
N PHE A 30 -18.63 -20.29 -13.86
CA PHE A 30 -18.81 -19.58 -12.60
C PHE A 30 -18.13 -20.22 -11.37
N PRO A 31 -18.15 -21.55 -11.15
CA PRO A 31 -17.53 -22.16 -9.98
C PRO A 31 -16.01 -21.92 -9.92
N ILE A 32 -15.31 -22.00 -11.07
CA ILE A 32 -13.86 -21.79 -11.13
C ILE A 32 -13.53 -20.32 -10.88
N ALA A 33 -14.28 -19.39 -11.47
CA ALA A 33 -14.14 -17.96 -11.21
C ALA A 33 -14.38 -17.61 -9.73
N ALA A 34 -15.41 -18.21 -9.11
CA ALA A 34 -15.70 -18.01 -7.69
C ALA A 34 -14.59 -18.58 -6.78
N ALA A 35 -14.06 -19.77 -7.10
CA ALA A 35 -12.94 -20.35 -6.37
C ALA A 35 -11.66 -19.51 -6.46
N ALA A 36 -11.37 -18.95 -7.64
CA ALA A 36 -10.24 -18.04 -7.84
C ALA A 36 -10.40 -16.75 -7.01
N MET A 37 -11.61 -16.18 -6.98
CA MET A 37 -11.93 -15.01 -6.15
C MET A 37 -11.71 -15.29 -4.66
N LEU A 38 -12.16 -16.45 -4.18
CA LEU A 38 -11.96 -16.88 -2.78
C LEU A 38 -10.48 -17.16 -2.48
N ALA A 39 -9.74 -17.75 -3.42
CA ALA A 39 -8.31 -17.99 -3.24
C ALA A 39 -7.51 -16.68 -3.14
N ALA A 40 -7.95 -15.62 -3.84
CA ALA A 40 -7.31 -14.32 -3.82
C ALA A 40 -7.38 -13.60 -2.46
N THR A 41 -8.27 -14.00 -1.54
CA THR A 41 -8.30 -13.42 -0.18
C THR A 41 -7.25 -14.04 0.75
N ARG A 42 -6.69 -15.20 0.40
CA ARG A 42 -5.70 -15.92 1.21
C ARG A 42 -4.34 -15.22 1.36
N PRO A 43 -3.76 -14.61 0.32
CA PRO A 43 -2.48 -13.91 0.46
C PRO A 43 -2.58 -12.58 1.20
N TRP A 44 -3.78 -12.07 1.50
CA TRP A 44 -3.91 -10.77 2.17
C TRP A 44 -3.52 -10.86 3.65
N PRO A 45 -2.57 -10.03 4.13
CA PRO A 45 -2.24 -9.96 5.55
C PRO A 45 -3.47 -9.56 6.37
N ALA A 46 -3.72 -10.21 7.50
CA ALA A 46 -4.81 -9.83 8.39
C ALA A 46 -4.55 -8.47 9.09
N HIS A 47 -3.29 -8.05 9.16
CA HIS A 47 -2.86 -6.79 9.73
C HIS A 47 -2.21 -5.95 8.63
N ASP A 48 -2.95 -4.96 8.15
CA ASP A 48 -2.54 -4.02 7.11
C ASP A 48 -2.85 -2.60 7.62
N PRO A 49 -2.03 -2.06 8.54
CA PRO A 49 -2.28 -0.76 9.15
C PRO A 49 -2.13 0.36 8.12
N GLU A 50 -3.17 1.17 7.97
CA GLU A 50 -3.17 2.29 7.00
C GLU A 50 -2.14 3.36 7.36
N GLU A 51 -1.91 3.59 8.66
CA GLU A 51 -0.88 4.50 9.19
C GLU A 51 0.26 3.69 9.83
N ILE A 52 1.48 3.92 9.37
CA ILE A 52 2.69 3.33 9.95
C ILE A 52 3.47 4.41 10.69
N GLU A 53 3.71 4.17 11.97
CA GLU A 53 4.53 5.05 12.79
C GLU A 53 6.01 4.73 12.60
N HIS A 54 6.80 5.74 12.20
CA HIS A 54 8.25 5.60 12.12
C HIS A 54 8.98 6.75 12.83
N ILE A 55 10.21 6.43 13.26
CA ILE A 55 11.11 7.37 13.93
C ILE A 55 12.24 7.69 12.95
N TYR A 56 12.47 8.98 12.71
CA TYR A 56 13.66 9.43 12.00
C TYR A 56 14.74 9.83 13.01
N ASP A 57 15.85 9.11 12.97
CA ASP A 57 17.00 9.32 13.87
C ASP A 57 17.99 10.38 13.34
N ASP A 58 17.95 10.71 12.04
CA ASP A 58 19.03 11.48 11.37
C ASP A 58 18.54 12.49 10.30
N LEU A 59 17.28 12.95 10.38
CA LEU A 59 16.78 14.00 9.49
C LEU A 59 16.99 15.39 10.09
N ALA A 60 17.55 16.31 9.30
CA ALA A 60 17.71 17.71 9.67
C ALA A 60 16.36 18.36 10.04
N GLU A 61 16.36 19.21 11.08
CA GLU A 61 15.15 19.82 11.68
C GLU A 61 14.28 20.64 10.69
N ASP A 62 14.82 21.00 9.51
CA ASP A 62 14.10 21.79 8.50
C ASP A 62 13.48 20.95 7.36
N HIS A 63 13.64 19.63 7.38
CA HIS A 63 13.21 18.82 6.25
C HIS A 63 11.66 18.81 6.15
N PRO A 64 11.06 19.05 4.97
CA PRO A 64 9.60 19.13 4.84
C PRO A 64 8.87 17.83 5.22
N HIS A 65 9.60 16.71 5.29
CA HIS A 65 9.09 15.39 5.67
C HIS A 65 8.91 15.19 7.20
N ILE A 66 9.43 16.09 8.03
CA ILE A 66 9.23 16.10 9.50
C ILE A 66 8.35 17.29 9.96
N ALA A 67 7.82 18.08 9.03
CA ALA A 67 6.94 19.21 9.33
C ALA A 67 5.63 18.72 9.97
N GLY A 68 5.57 18.75 11.31
CA GLY A 68 4.44 18.23 12.11
C GLY A 68 4.77 16.98 12.93
N ALA A 69 6.02 16.50 12.91
CA ALA A 69 6.48 15.39 13.74
C ALA A 69 6.63 15.81 15.21
N ALA A 70 6.25 14.93 16.14
CA ALA A 70 6.51 15.13 17.56
C ALA A 70 7.99 14.85 17.86
N ARG A 71 8.68 15.82 18.47
CA ARG A 71 10.07 15.65 18.90
C ARG A 71 10.11 14.68 20.10
N ILE A 72 10.93 13.65 20.01
CA ILE A 72 11.20 12.69 21.09
C ILE A 72 12.69 12.71 21.44
N ASP A 73 13.07 12.14 22.60
CA ASP A 73 14.45 12.22 23.13
C ASP A 73 15.53 11.69 22.17
N ASN A 74 15.14 10.87 21.17
CA ASN A 74 16.06 10.24 20.23
C ASN A 74 15.67 10.43 18.74
N GLY A 75 14.87 11.45 18.40
CA GLY A 75 14.50 11.73 17.00
C GLY A 75 13.17 12.44 16.81
N HIS A 76 12.58 12.27 15.62
CA HIS A 76 11.25 12.78 15.26
C HIS A 76 10.28 11.63 15.02
N LYS A 77 9.17 11.61 15.76
CA LYS A 77 8.08 10.62 15.61
C LYS A 77 7.00 11.18 14.68
N HIS A 78 6.71 10.48 13.60
CA HIS A 78 5.68 10.88 12.65
C HIS A 78 4.89 9.66 12.19
N ALA A 79 3.59 9.85 11.98
CA ALA A 79 2.68 8.85 11.43
C ALA A 79 1.98 9.46 10.21
N HIS A 80 2.00 8.74 9.10
CA HIS A 80 1.23 9.05 7.90
C HIS A 80 0.81 7.77 7.20
N VAL A 81 -0.14 7.91 6.29
CA VAL A 81 -0.58 6.81 5.43
C VAL A 81 0.61 6.32 4.60
N PHE A 82 0.96 5.04 4.75
CA PHE A 82 2.10 4.48 4.03
C PHE A 82 1.73 4.24 2.56
N VAL A 83 2.37 4.99 1.66
CA VAL A 83 2.14 4.90 0.21
C VAL A 83 3.47 4.66 -0.47
N ILE A 84 3.52 3.68 -1.38
CA ILE A 84 4.72 3.43 -2.18
C ILE A 84 4.97 4.62 -3.12
N ASP A 85 6.07 5.33 -2.88
CA ASP A 85 6.50 6.50 -3.65
C ASP A 85 8.03 6.61 -3.68
N SER A 86 8.56 7.74 -4.14
CA SER A 86 10.01 7.95 -4.25
C SER A 86 10.75 7.91 -2.90
N HIS A 87 10.08 8.23 -1.78
CA HIS A 87 10.65 8.18 -0.44
C HIS A 87 10.42 6.82 0.23
N HIS A 88 9.39 6.09 -0.19
CA HIS A 88 9.03 4.75 0.31
C HIS A 88 8.96 3.74 -0.84
N PRO A 89 10.08 3.27 -1.39
CA PRO A 89 10.08 2.39 -2.56
C PRO A 89 9.64 0.94 -2.23
N GLU A 90 9.66 0.56 -0.96
CA GLU A 90 9.33 -0.79 -0.51
C GLU A 90 8.48 -0.77 0.77
N TRP A 91 7.69 -1.82 0.94
CA TRP A 91 6.95 -2.04 2.18
C TRP A 91 7.93 -2.41 3.32
N PRO A 92 7.78 -1.85 4.52
CA PRO A 92 8.60 -2.23 5.65
C PRO A 92 8.38 -3.71 5.97
N ALA A 93 9.47 -4.48 5.96
CA ALA A 93 9.43 -5.84 6.45
C ALA A 93 9.24 -5.82 7.98
N GLU A 94 8.15 -6.42 8.46
CA GLU A 94 7.97 -6.74 9.88
C GLU A 94 9.24 -7.49 10.37
N ARG A 95 9.90 -6.96 11.39
CA ARG A 95 10.94 -7.69 12.13
C ARG A 95 10.31 -8.36 13.34
#